data_AF-A0A8S9FIC6-F1
#
_entry.id   AF-A0A8S9FIC6-F1
#
_cell.length_a   1.000
_cell.length_b   1.000
_cell.length_c   1.000
_cell.angle_alpha   90.00
_cell.angle_beta   90.00
_cell.angle_gamma   90.00
#
_symmetry.space_group_name_H-M   'P 1'
#
loop_
_entity.id
_entity.type
_entity.pdbx_description
1 polymer ?
#
loop_
_entity_poly.entity_id
_entity_poly.type
_entity_poly.pdbx_seq_one_letter_code
_entity_poly.pdbx_strand_id
1 'polypeptide(L)'
;MTRRIVILALNNLGSVYVDCDKLDLAADCYTNALNIKHTRAHQGLARVYHLKNQRKGAYDEMTKLIEKARNNASAFEKRSEYCDREMAQSDLGMATLLDPLRPVQIQSRRCAKFHKTEAIEELSKALAFKPDLQLLHLRAAFYDLMGKSAEAIRDCEAALSLDPNHTDTIDLYNKAREPQP
;
A
#
# COMPACT_ATOMS: atom_id res chain seq x y z
N MET A 1 8.07 26.10 4.73
CA MET A 1 7.84 25.36 3.46
C MET A 1 9.01 24.46 3.06
N THR A 2 10.26 24.86 3.30
CA THR A 2 11.49 24.18 2.86
C THR A 2 11.68 22.76 3.41
N ARG A 3 11.32 22.51 4.67
CA ARG A 3 11.60 21.22 5.35
C ARG A 3 10.84 20.03 4.76
N ARG A 4 9.58 20.20 4.33
CA ARG A 4 8.77 19.13 3.70
C ARG A 4 9.30 18.76 2.31
N ILE A 5 9.75 19.74 1.54
CA ILE A 5 10.31 19.52 0.19
C ILE A 5 11.61 18.72 0.28
N VAL A 6 12.49 19.09 1.23
CA VAL A 6 13.75 18.36 1.49
C VAL A 6 13.48 16.91 1.92
N ILE A 7 12.46 16.68 2.76
CA ILE A 7 12.06 15.33 3.20
C ILE A 7 11.64 14.46 2.01
N LEU A 8 10.73 14.94 1.16
CA LEU A 8 10.27 14.17 0.00
C LEU A 8 11.41 13.94 -0.99
N ALA A 9 12.25 14.95 -1.22
CA ALA A 9 13.39 14.85 -2.12
C ALA A 9 14.39 13.77 -1.66
N LEU A 10 14.75 13.73 -0.37
CA LEU A 10 15.65 12.71 0.18
C LEU A 10 15.06 11.30 0.09
N ASN A 11 13.76 11.16 0.37
CA ASN A 11 13.08 9.86 0.28
C ASN A 11 12.99 9.35 -1.16
N ASN A 12 12.68 10.23 -2.10
CA ASN A 12 12.61 9.90 -3.52
C ASN A 12 13.99 9.59 -4.08
N LEU A 13 15.01 10.37 -3.72
CA LEU A 13 16.40 10.13 -4.10
C LEU A 13 16.90 8.79 -3.57
N GLY A 14 16.60 8.46 -2.31
CA GLY A 14 16.91 7.15 -1.74
C GLY A 14 16.26 6.01 -2.52
N SER A 15 15.04 6.21 -3.04
CA SER A 15 14.36 5.20 -3.87
C SER A 15 15.05 5.01 -5.23
N VAL A 16 15.43 6.12 -5.89
CA VAL A 16 16.20 6.08 -7.14
C VAL A 16 17.54 5.37 -6.95
N TYR A 17 18.24 5.62 -5.84
CA TYR A 17 19.50 4.91 -5.55
C TYR A 17 19.30 3.42 -5.34
N VAL A 18 18.20 2.99 -4.71
CA VAL A 18 17.86 1.55 -4.62
C VAL A 18 17.67 0.96 -6.02
N ASP A 19 16.95 1.66 -6.90
CA ASP A 19 16.68 1.16 -8.25
C ASP A 19 17.95 1.13 -9.12
N CYS A 20 18.96 1.93 -8.78
CA CYS A 20 20.30 1.91 -9.35
C CYS A 20 21.27 0.94 -8.64
N ASP A 21 20.80 0.12 -7.70
CA ASP A 21 21.61 -0.80 -6.87
C ASP A 21 22.72 -0.12 -6.04
N LYS A 22 22.61 1.19 -5.81
CA LYS A 22 23.54 1.98 -4.98
C LYS A 22 23.05 2.00 -3.54
N LEU A 23 23.07 0.82 -2.91
CA LEU A 23 22.43 0.58 -1.61
C LEU A 23 23.00 1.43 -0.47
N ASP A 24 24.31 1.70 -0.45
CA ASP A 24 24.92 2.53 0.59
C ASP A 24 24.48 4.00 0.49
N LEU A 25 24.46 4.56 -0.73
CA LEU A 25 23.95 5.91 -0.96
C LEU A 25 22.46 6.03 -0.65
N ALA A 26 21.68 4.98 -0.90
CA ALA A 26 20.29 4.91 -0.51
C ALA A 26 20.14 4.95 1.03
N ALA A 27 20.95 4.16 1.75
CA ALA A 27 20.96 4.17 3.22
C ALA A 27 21.27 5.55 3.79
N ASP A 28 22.24 6.26 3.21
CA ASP A 28 22.60 7.62 3.64
C ASP A 28 21.44 8.60 3.42
N CYS A 29 20.75 8.52 2.28
CA CYS A 29 19.58 9.35 1.98
C CYS A 29 18.46 9.14 3.01
N TYR A 30 18.15 7.89 3.34
CA TYR A 30 17.11 7.57 4.32
C TYR A 30 17.53 7.94 5.76
N THR A 31 18.80 7.75 6.11
CA THR A 31 19.34 8.18 7.43
C THR A 31 19.25 9.69 7.58
N ASN A 32 19.60 10.44 6.54
CA ASN A 32 19.41 11.89 6.52
C ASN A 32 17.94 12.30 6.64
N ALA A 33 17.02 11.57 5.98
CA ALA A 33 15.59 11.79 6.13
C ALA A 33 15.10 11.50 7.58
N LEU A 34 15.66 10.50 8.25
CA LEU A 34 15.37 10.23 9.67
C LEU A 34 15.87 11.33 10.60
N ASN A 35 17.05 11.90 10.34
CA ASN A 35 17.62 13.00 11.12
C ASN A 35 16.72 14.25 11.10
N ILE A 36 15.96 14.46 10.02
CA ILE A 36 14.96 15.52 9.91
C ILE A 36 13.55 15.07 10.35
N LYS A 37 13.46 13.97 11.10
CA LYS A 37 12.24 13.39 11.72
C LYS A 37 11.23 12.80 10.73
N HIS A 38 11.65 12.40 9.53
CA HIS A 38 10.77 11.68 8.60
C HIS A 38 10.68 10.20 8.95
N THR A 39 9.74 9.84 9.83
CA THR A 39 9.59 8.47 10.35
C THR A 39 9.39 7.40 9.27
N ARG A 40 8.74 7.74 8.15
CA ARG A 40 8.55 6.82 7.01
C ARG A 40 9.86 6.36 6.35
N ALA A 41 10.98 7.07 6.55
CA ALA A 41 12.28 6.67 6.01
C ALA A 41 12.80 5.34 6.62
N HIS A 42 12.30 4.92 7.79
CA HIS A 42 12.58 3.60 8.34
C HIS A 42 12.18 2.47 7.37
N GLN A 43 11.08 2.63 6.62
CA GLN A 43 10.67 1.65 5.61
C GLN A 43 11.67 1.56 4.45
N GLY A 44 12.25 2.70 4.05
CA GLY A 44 13.28 2.76 3.00
C GLY A 44 14.56 2.05 3.44
N LEU A 45 15.02 2.29 4.67
CA LEU A 45 16.16 1.57 5.26
C LEU A 45 15.90 0.08 5.38
N ALA A 46 14.68 -0.33 5.77
CA ALA A 46 14.34 -1.74 5.84
C ALA A 46 14.47 -2.44 4.49
N ARG A 47 14.00 -1.79 3.40
CA ARG A 47 14.19 -2.28 2.02
C ARG A 47 15.68 -2.40 1.67
N VAL A 48 16.49 -1.41 2.01
CA VAL A 48 17.95 -1.43 1.75
C VAL A 48 18.61 -2.58 2.50
N TYR A 49 18.34 -2.75 3.80
CA TYR A 49 18.90 -3.85 4.58
C TYR A 49 18.44 -5.21 4.07
N HIS A 50 17.19 -5.35 3.64
CA HIS A 50 16.71 -6.57 3.03
C HIS A 50 17.48 -6.90 1.74
N LEU A 51 17.70 -5.92 0.86
CA LEU A 51 18.48 -6.10 -0.37
C LEU A 51 19.95 -6.44 -0.09
N LYS A 52 20.52 -5.95 1.02
CA LYS A 52 21.85 -6.35 1.51
C LYS A 52 21.86 -7.71 2.22
N ASN A 53 20.77 -8.46 2.17
CA ASN A 53 20.57 -9.74 2.86
C ASN A 53 20.65 -9.65 4.41
N GLN A 54 20.47 -8.46 4.97
CA GLN A 54 20.48 -8.18 6.40
C GLN A 54 19.05 -8.20 6.96
N ARG A 55 18.43 -9.39 6.94
CA ARG A 55 17.02 -9.57 7.29
C ARG A 55 16.66 -9.07 8.70
N LYS A 56 17.53 -9.30 9.69
CA LYS A 56 17.37 -8.78 11.06
C LYS A 56 17.35 -7.25 11.11
N GLY A 57 18.27 -6.59 10.39
CA GLY A 57 18.31 -5.13 10.32
C GLY A 57 17.05 -4.54 9.69
N ALA A 58 16.50 -5.21 8.67
CA ALA A 58 15.23 -4.82 8.06
C ALA A 58 14.05 -4.91 9.04
N TYR A 59 13.99 -6.00 9.81
CA TYR A 59 12.98 -6.20 10.85
C TYR A 59 13.07 -5.13 11.96
N ASP A 60 14.28 -4.81 12.41
CA ASP A 60 14.51 -3.82 13.47
C ASP A 60 14.09 -2.41 13.03
N GLU A 61 14.40 -2.01 11.79
CA GLU A 61 13.95 -0.73 11.24
C GLU A 61 12.43 -0.65 11.11
N MET A 62 11.77 -1.73 10.68
CA MET A 62 10.30 -1.78 10.65
C MET A 62 9.68 -1.72 12.06
N THR A 63 10.34 -2.30 13.06
CA THR A 63 9.88 -2.20 14.46
C THR A 63 9.94 -0.76 14.96
N LYS A 64 11.03 -0.02 14.69
CA LYS A 64 11.12 1.42 14.97
C LYS A 64 10.01 2.22 14.28
N LEU A 65 9.65 1.83 13.05
CA LEU A 65 8.53 2.46 12.34
C LEU A 65 7.19 2.21 13.07
N ILE A 66 6.91 0.98 13.48
CA ILE A 66 5.66 0.61 14.17
C ILE A 66 5.51 1.39 15.48
N GLU A 67 6.58 1.45 16.29
CA GLU A 67 6.59 2.19 17.56
C GLU A 67 6.29 3.68 17.36
N LYS A 68 6.83 4.28 16.30
CA LYS A 68 6.65 5.71 16.01
C LYS A 68 5.35 6.03 15.28
N ALA A 69 4.84 5.12 14.46
CA ALA A 69 3.75 5.39 13.52
C ALA A 69 2.35 5.18 14.10
N ARG A 70 2.20 4.81 15.40
CA ARG A 70 0.92 4.59 16.13
C ARG A 70 -0.19 3.98 15.25
N ASN A 71 -0.30 2.64 15.26
CA ASN A 71 -1.36 1.87 14.58
C ASN A 71 -1.32 1.91 13.05
N ASN A 72 -0.18 1.50 12.47
CA ASN A 72 -0.09 1.33 11.02
C ASN A 72 -0.12 -0.16 10.64
N ALA A 73 -1.28 -0.64 10.17
CA ALA A 73 -1.43 -2.01 9.66
C ALA A 73 -0.43 -2.33 8.53
N SER A 74 -0.05 -1.35 7.70
CA SER A 74 0.95 -1.51 6.64
C SER A 74 2.36 -1.77 7.16
N ALA A 75 2.69 -1.24 8.35
CA ALA A 75 3.99 -1.47 8.93
C ALA A 75 4.14 -2.90 9.46
N PHE A 76 3.09 -3.47 10.07
CA PHE A 76 3.06 -4.87 10.49
C PHE A 76 3.15 -5.82 9.29
N GLU A 77 2.38 -5.58 8.23
CA GLU A 77 2.45 -6.38 7.01
C GLU A 77 3.88 -6.40 6.42
N LYS A 78 4.49 -5.23 6.21
CA LYS A 78 5.84 -5.15 5.65
C LYS A 78 6.89 -5.77 6.55
N ARG A 79 6.71 -5.70 7.88
CA ARG A 79 7.61 -6.37 8.82
C ARG A 79 7.51 -7.90 8.72
N SER A 80 6.32 -8.43 8.44
CA SER A 80 6.11 -9.88 8.27
C SER A 80 6.96 -10.49 7.14
N GLU A 81 7.36 -9.70 6.14
CA GLU A 81 8.26 -10.13 5.06
C GLU A 81 9.69 -10.39 5.58
N TYR A 82 10.08 -9.72 6.66
CA TYR A 82 11.44 -9.73 7.21
C TYR A 82 11.63 -10.67 8.41
N CYS A 83 10.64 -11.48 8.78
CA CYS A 83 10.75 -12.40 9.91
C CYS A 83 10.45 -13.86 9.55
N ASP A 84 10.69 -14.73 10.53
CA ASP A 84 10.32 -16.14 10.43
C ASP A 84 8.79 -16.32 10.45
N ARG A 85 8.35 -17.51 10.03
CA ARG A 85 6.94 -17.82 9.74
C ARG A 85 6.01 -17.55 10.92
N GLU A 86 6.43 -17.85 12.15
CA GLU A 86 5.62 -17.66 13.36
C GLU A 86 5.43 -16.17 13.69
N MET A 87 6.51 -15.38 13.65
CA MET A 87 6.44 -13.93 13.82
C MET A 87 5.63 -13.28 12.70
N ALA A 88 5.75 -13.78 11.47
CA ALA A 88 5.01 -13.28 10.33
C ALA A 88 3.50 -13.49 10.51
N GLN A 89 3.08 -14.64 11.03
CA GLN A 89 1.68 -14.90 11.36
C GLN A 89 1.13 -13.93 12.42
N SER A 90 1.92 -13.66 13.47
CA SER A 90 1.55 -12.68 14.50
C SER A 90 1.40 -11.27 13.91
N ASP A 91 2.36 -10.83 13.09
CA ASP A 91 2.32 -9.52 12.43
C ASP A 91 1.15 -9.39 11.46
N LEU A 92 0.85 -10.43 10.68
CA LEU A 92 -0.33 -10.46 9.80
C LEU A 92 -1.64 -10.45 10.60
N GLY A 93 -1.66 -11.12 11.76
CA GLY A 93 -2.77 -11.05 12.71
C GLY A 93 -3.00 -9.64 13.23
N MET A 94 -1.93 -8.94 13.64
CA MET A 94 -2.01 -7.54 14.08
C MET A 94 -2.42 -6.59 12.94
N ALA A 95 -1.92 -6.81 11.73
CA ALA A 95 -2.34 -6.04 10.56
C ALA A 95 -3.85 -6.21 10.28
N THR A 96 -4.37 -7.43 10.40
CA THR A 96 -5.79 -7.74 10.25
C THR A 96 -6.63 -7.16 11.38
N LEU A 97 -6.13 -7.17 12.62
CA LEU A 97 -6.81 -6.56 13.77
C LEU A 97 -6.94 -5.04 13.60
N LEU A 98 -5.89 -4.39 13.10
CA LEU A 98 -5.86 -2.95 12.87
C LEU A 98 -6.70 -2.52 11.66
N ASP A 99 -6.75 -3.35 10.61
CA ASP A 99 -7.58 -3.13 9.43
C ASP A 99 -8.09 -4.47 8.87
N PRO A 100 -9.32 -4.88 9.24
CA PRO A 100 -9.88 -6.17 8.86
C PRO A 100 -10.10 -6.36 7.35
N LEU A 101 -10.19 -5.28 6.57
CA LEU A 101 -10.44 -5.34 5.14
C LEU A 101 -9.14 -5.33 4.31
N ARG A 102 -8.02 -5.04 4.95
CA ARG A 102 -6.70 -4.95 4.31
C ARG A 102 -6.18 -6.26 3.71
N PRO A 103 -6.30 -7.43 4.38
CA PRO A 103 -5.90 -8.70 3.78
C PRO A 103 -6.64 -8.98 2.48
N VAL A 104 -7.92 -8.63 2.41
CA VAL A 104 -8.73 -8.77 1.19
C VAL A 104 -8.20 -7.84 0.10
N GLN A 105 -7.95 -6.56 0.40
CA GLN A 105 -7.36 -5.63 -0.58
C GLN A 105 -6.04 -6.16 -1.17
N ILE A 106 -5.17 -6.71 -0.33
CA ILE A 106 -3.86 -7.24 -0.76
C ILE A 106 -4.05 -8.50 -1.61
N GLN A 107 -4.90 -9.42 -1.15
CA GLN A 107 -5.17 -10.67 -1.86
C GLN A 107 -5.78 -10.40 -3.23
N SER A 108 -6.79 -9.53 -3.31
CA SER A 108 -7.43 -9.17 -4.57
C SER A 108 -6.44 -8.46 -5.52
N ARG A 109 -5.52 -7.64 -5.01
CA ARG A 109 -4.42 -7.06 -5.83
C ARG A 109 -3.42 -8.11 -6.33
N ARG A 110 -3.09 -9.12 -5.52
CA ARG A 110 -2.19 -10.22 -5.92
C ARG A 110 -2.85 -11.13 -6.97
N CYS A 111 -4.11 -11.48 -6.77
CA CYS A 111 -4.88 -12.31 -7.68
C CYS A 111 -5.20 -11.61 -9.00
N ALA A 112 -5.33 -10.28 -9.01
CA ALA A 112 -5.64 -9.49 -10.20
C ALA A 112 -4.74 -9.76 -11.43
N LYS A 113 -3.48 -10.15 -11.20
CA LYS A 113 -2.52 -10.42 -12.28
C LYS A 113 -2.84 -11.71 -13.05
N PHE A 114 -3.54 -12.65 -12.42
CA PHE A 114 -3.78 -14.00 -12.96
C PHE A 114 -5.27 -14.34 -13.03
N HIS A 115 -6.08 -13.92 -12.06
CA HIS A 115 -7.50 -14.25 -11.94
C HIS A 115 -8.32 -13.03 -11.49
N LYS A 116 -8.66 -12.15 -12.45
CA LYS A 116 -9.47 -10.94 -12.20
C LYS A 116 -10.87 -11.26 -11.64
N THR A 117 -11.46 -12.38 -12.07
CA THR A 117 -12.80 -12.82 -11.63
C THR A 117 -12.83 -13.23 -10.16
N GLU A 118 -11.84 -14.01 -9.72
CA GLU A 118 -11.71 -14.43 -8.31
C GLU A 118 -11.50 -13.23 -7.40
N ALA A 119 -10.66 -12.26 -7.82
CA ALA A 119 -10.46 -11.02 -7.08
C ALA A 119 -11.79 -10.25 -6.88
N ILE A 120 -12.64 -10.16 -7.90
CA ILE A 120 -13.96 -9.51 -7.80
C ILE A 120 -14.88 -10.26 -6.84
N GLU A 121 -14.87 -11.59 -6.83
CA GLU A 121 -15.68 -12.38 -5.89
C GLU A 121 -15.27 -12.16 -4.44
N GLU A 122 -13.96 -12.15 -4.15
CA GLU A 122 -13.44 -11.87 -2.82
C GLU A 122 -13.80 -10.46 -2.35
N LEU A 123 -13.62 -9.45 -3.21
CA LEU A 123 -14.02 -8.08 -2.93
C LEU A 123 -15.53 -7.98 -2.68
N SER A 124 -16.33 -8.72 -3.44
CA SER A 124 -17.79 -8.72 -3.28
C SER A 124 -18.23 -9.32 -1.95
N LYS A 125 -17.57 -10.40 -1.49
CA LYS A 125 -17.82 -10.99 -0.16
C LYS A 125 -17.47 -10.00 0.96
N ALA A 126 -16.33 -9.32 0.83
CA ALA A 126 -15.90 -8.33 1.82
C ALA A 126 -16.83 -7.10 1.86
N LEU A 127 -17.24 -6.61 0.70
CA LEU A 127 -18.17 -5.48 0.57
C LEU A 127 -19.58 -5.82 1.06
N ALA A 128 -20.00 -7.09 0.97
CA ALA A 128 -21.26 -7.56 1.56
C ALA A 128 -21.23 -7.53 3.10
N PHE A 129 -20.05 -7.72 3.71
CA PHE A 129 -19.89 -7.61 5.15
C PHE A 129 -19.85 -6.14 5.60
N LYS A 130 -19.05 -5.31 4.93
CA LYS A 130 -18.96 -3.88 5.21
C LYS A 130 -18.62 -3.09 3.94
N PRO A 131 -19.44 -2.11 3.54
CA PRO A 131 -19.07 -1.16 2.50
C PRO A 131 -17.80 -0.40 2.89
N ASP A 132 -16.85 -0.34 1.98
CA ASP A 132 -15.55 0.31 2.20
C ASP A 132 -15.09 1.01 0.95
N LEU A 133 -14.60 2.24 1.11
CA LEU A 133 -14.19 3.12 0.02
C LEU A 133 -13.10 2.48 -0.85
N GLN A 134 -12.08 1.90 -0.21
CA GLN A 134 -10.92 1.34 -0.89
C GLN A 134 -11.28 0.05 -1.62
N LEU A 135 -12.12 -0.81 -1.02
CA LEU A 135 -12.62 -2.02 -1.67
C LEU A 135 -13.52 -1.71 -2.88
N LEU A 136 -14.42 -0.72 -2.76
CA LEU A 136 -15.28 -0.28 -3.87
C LEU A 136 -14.45 0.28 -5.01
N HIS A 137 -13.50 1.17 -4.71
CA HIS A 137 -12.58 1.71 -5.71
C HIS A 137 -11.77 0.59 -6.41
N LEU A 138 -11.25 -0.36 -5.64
CA LEU A 138 -10.47 -1.48 -6.17
C LEU A 138 -11.31 -2.40 -7.07
N ARG A 139 -12.57 -2.68 -6.69
CA ARG A 139 -13.48 -3.49 -7.51
C ARG A 139 -13.89 -2.76 -8.78
N ALA A 140 -14.15 -1.46 -8.71
CA ALA A 140 -14.41 -0.62 -9.87
C ALA A 140 -13.24 -0.66 -10.87
N ALA A 141 -12.00 -0.55 -10.38
CA ALA A 141 -10.81 -0.62 -11.22
C ALA A 141 -10.69 -1.99 -11.93
N PHE A 142 -11.07 -3.09 -11.28
CA PHE A 142 -11.09 -4.40 -11.94
C PHE A 142 -12.19 -4.52 -12.99
N TYR A 143 -13.38 -3.94 -12.74
CA TYR A 143 -14.43 -3.89 -13.75
C TYR A 143 -14.02 -3.07 -14.98
N ASP A 144 -13.38 -1.91 -14.79
CA ASP A 144 -12.81 -1.10 -15.88
C ASP A 144 -11.78 -1.91 -16.71
N LEU A 145 -10.86 -2.63 -16.04
CA LEU A 145 -9.89 -3.52 -16.68
C LEU A 145 -10.49 -4.74 -17.39
N MET A 146 -11.78 -5.01 -17.19
CA MET A 146 -12.55 -6.07 -17.86
C MET A 146 -13.51 -5.50 -18.92
N GLY A 147 -13.52 -4.19 -19.16
CA GLY A 147 -14.47 -3.52 -20.07
C GLY A 147 -15.90 -3.46 -19.55
N LYS A 148 -16.11 -3.72 -18.25
CA LYS A 148 -17.42 -3.71 -17.58
C LYS A 148 -17.72 -2.31 -17.02
N SER A 149 -17.87 -1.33 -17.91
CA SER A 149 -18.01 0.08 -17.53
C SER A 149 -19.24 0.34 -16.65
N ALA A 150 -20.36 -0.35 -16.87
CA ALA A 150 -21.58 -0.16 -16.09
C ALA A 150 -21.39 -0.56 -14.60
N GLU A 151 -20.72 -1.68 -14.36
CA GLU A 151 -20.39 -2.14 -13.00
C GLU A 151 -19.31 -1.25 -12.35
N ALA A 152 -18.31 -0.79 -13.12
CA ALA A 152 -17.30 0.13 -12.63
C ALA A 152 -17.91 1.47 -12.17
N ILE A 153 -18.82 2.04 -12.96
CA ILE A 153 -19.54 3.28 -12.63
C ILE A 153 -20.33 3.11 -11.33
N ARG A 154 -21.06 2.00 -11.18
CA ARG A 154 -21.87 1.72 -9.99
C ARG A 154 -21.03 1.67 -8.72
N ASP A 155 -19.88 1.01 -8.78
CA ASP A 155 -18.96 0.93 -7.63
C ASP A 155 -18.29 2.27 -7.35
N CYS A 156 -17.99 3.06 -8.38
CA CYS A 156 -17.49 4.42 -8.21
C CYS A 156 -18.53 5.33 -7.54
N GLU A 157 -19.80 5.27 -7.92
CA GLU A 157 -20.88 6.03 -7.29
C GLU A 157 -21.06 5.66 -5.82
N ALA A 158 -21.01 4.36 -5.51
CA ALA A 158 -21.04 3.88 -4.13
C ALA A 158 -19.83 4.38 -3.32
N ALA A 159 -18.63 4.38 -3.92
CA ALA A 159 -17.42 4.91 -3.29
C ALA A 159 -17.51 6.42 -3.06
N LEU A 160 -17.95 7.20 -4.04
CA LEU A 160 -18.12 8.65 -3.92
C LEU A 160 -19.25 9.04 -2.96
N SER A 161 -20.20 8.14 -2.71
CA SER A 161 -21.20 8.32 -1.66
C SER A 161 -20.60 8.21 -0.25
N LEU A 162 -19.48 7.48 -0.09
CA LEU A 162 -18.74 7.39 1.17
C LEU A 162 -17.76 8.56 1.34
N ASP A 163 -17.04 8.91 0.26
CA ASP A 163 -16.14 10.07 0.22
C ASP A 163 -16.25 10.79 -1.13
N PRO A 164 -17.00 11.91 -1.20
CA PRO A 164 -17.19 12.67 -2.43
C PRO A 164 -15.90 13.30 -2.99
N ASN A 165 -14.84 13.44 -2.17
CA ASN A 165 -13.61 14.12 -2.55
C ASN A 165 -12.48 13.14 -2.93
N HIS A 166 -12.76 11.84 -3.02
CA HIS A 166 -11.76 10.84 -3.35
C HIS A 166 -11.32 10.94 -4.82
N THR A 167 -10.21 11.65 -5.06
CA THR A 167 -9.71 12.01 -6.40
C THR A 167 -9.56 10.80 -7.31
N ASP A 168 -8.95 9.72 -6.83
CA ASP A 168 -8.71 8.52 -7.66
C ASP A 168 -10.03 7.87 -8.14
N THR A 169 -11.09 7.94 -7.34
CA THR A 169 -12.41 7.41 -7.74
C THR A 169 -13.10 8.35 -8.73
N ILE A 170 -12.96 9.67 -8.56
CA ILE A 170 -13.49 10.65 -9.52
C ILE A 170 -12.86 10.44 -10.89
N ASP A 171 -11.54 10.28 -10.94
CA ASP A 171 -10.80 10.06 -12.18
C ASP A 171 -11.24 8.75 -12.86
N LEU A 172 -11.38 7.68 -12.08
CA LEU A 172 -11.86 6.39 -12.59
C LEU A 172 -13.31 6.47 -13.07
N TYR A 173 -14.18 7.17 -12.36
CA TYR A 173 -15.58 7.38 -12.73
C TYR A 173 -15.70 8.13 -14.07
N ASN A 174 -14.93 9.21 -14.23
CA ASN A 174 -14.91 9.99 -15.46
C ASN A 174 -14.41 9.14 -16.64
N LYS A 175 -13.31 8.40 -16.43
CA LYS A 175 -12.76 7.48 -17.43
C LYS A 175 -13.77 6.40 -17.85
N ALA A 176 -14.46 5.79 -16.90
CA ALA A 176 -15.43 4.72 -17.18
C ALA A 176 -16.68 5.22 -17.94
N ARG A 177 -16.96 6.54 -17.88
CA ARG A 177 -18.06 7.20 -18.60
C ARG A 177 -17.71 7.64 -20.01
N GLU A 178 -16.42 7.77 -20.32
CA GLU A 178 -15.99 8.10 -21.68
C GLU A 178 -16.25 6.90 -22.61
N PRO A 179 -16.80 7.12 -23.82
CA PRO A 179 -16.93 6.06 -24.80
C PRO A 179 -15.53 5.55 -25.18
N GLN A 180 -15.26 4.29 -24.90
CA GLN A 180 -14.05 3.60 -25.37
C GLN A 180 -14.09 3.57 -26.92
N PRO A 181 -13.01 3.94 -27.61
CA PRO A 181 -12.95 3.95 -29.07
C PRO A 181 -13.05 2.55 -29.70
#